data_AF-A0A957I1R8-F1
#
_entry.id   AF-A0A957I1R8-F1
#
_cell.length_a   1.000
_cell.length_b   1.000
_cell.length_c   1.000
_cell.angle_alpha   90.00
_cell.angle_beta   90.00
_cell.angle_gamma   90.00
#
_symmetry.space_group_name_H-M   'P 1'
#
loop_
_entity.id
_entity.type
_entity.pdbx_description
1 polymer ?
#
loop_
_entity_poly.entity_id
_entity_poly.type
_entity_poly.pdbx_seq_one_letter_code
_entity_poly.pdbx_strand_id
1 'polypeptide(L)'
;MDYWFAPTTQWELTALMREIEGVAETDVRAFLLTAFSATIIARSRGVSLAVDLAHTRPHRAQAALSPTGKVLFGQVAASGTVRNHHQVKVIYPVLGEFRRRVRYVARGLLADLPAEPLPLLGFGNAQALPLADAVVDLIVTSPPYAGNAIDYMRAHKFSLVWMGYLIDDLGQRRKRYIGDESLQNVMFAPLPPRTAGIVAGIGERDVRKGRILHRYYSEMTRVLAEMHRVLRPGAAAILVVGNSVMRGLSTETHHCLAEMGAALG
;
A
#
# COMPACT_ATOMS: atom_id res chain seq x y z
N MET A 1 -9.70 17.73 4.78
CA MET A 1 -8.50 17.66 5.63
C MET A 1 -8.86 17.75 7.11
N ASP A 2 -9.81 18.61 7.45
CA ASP A 2 -10.26 18.91 8.83
C ASP A 2 -10.78 17.72 9.63
N TYR A 3 -11.32 16.72 8.95
CA TYR A 3 -11.78 15.51 9.60
C TYR A 3 -10.62 14.63 10.12
N TRP A 4 -9.46 14.68 9.46
CA TRP A 4 -8.35 13.73 9.70
C TRP A 4 -7.16 14.33 10.45
N PHE A 5 -7.07 15.65 10.54
CA PHE A 5 -5.94 16.35 11.14
C PHE A 5 -6.42 17.46 12.06
N ALA A 6 -5.84 17.53 13.26
CA ALA A 6 -6.11 18.63 14.18
C ALA A 6 -5.63 19.96 13.58
N PRO A 7 -6.25 21.11 13.90
CA PRO A 7 -5.88 22.39 13.31
C PRO A 7 -4.38 22.69 13.40
N THR A 8 -3.77 22.52 14.58
CA THR A 8 -2.33 22.74 14.79
C THR A 8 -1.47 21.85 13.89
N THR A 9 -1.84 20.57 13.74
CA THR A 9 -1.18 19.65 12.81
C THR A 9 -1.28 20.12 11.36
N GLN A 10 -2.43 20.67 10.95
CA GLN A 10 -2.58 21.20 9.60
C GLN A 10 -1.66 22.40 9.34
N TRP A 11 -1.50 23.29 10.31
CA TRP A 11 -0.55 24.40 10.22
C TRP A 11 0.88 23.91 10.08
N GLU A 12 1.32 22.99 10.93
CA GLU A 12 2.68 22.46 10.90
C GLU A 12 2.99 21.69 9.61
N LEU A 13 2.05 20.86 9.12
CA LEU A 13 2.22 20.12 7.86
C LEU A 13 2.20 21.05 6.65
N THR A 14 1.34 22.07 6.63
CA THR A 14 1.32 23.09 5.56
C THR A 14 2.64 23.85 5.52
N ALA A 15 3.13 24.31 6.66
CA ALA A 15 4.41 25.01 6.74
C ALA A 15 5.56 24.13 6.22
N LEU A 16 5.66 22.89 6.71
CA LEU A 16 6.66 21.94 6.23
C LEU A 16 6.58 21.69 4.72
N MET A 17 5.38 21.43 4.18
CA MET A 17 5.21 21.15 2.76
C MET A 17 5.67 22.35 1.91
N ARG A 18 5.31 23.57 2.29
CA ARG A 18 5.74 24.79 1.60
C ARG A 18 7.26 24.97 1.59
N GLU A 19 7.92 24.72 2.73
CA GLU A 19 9.38 24.78 2.80
C GLU A 19 10.04 23.69 1.93
N ILE A 20 9.47 22.47 1.93
CA ILE A 20 9.97 21.37 1.10
C ILE A 20 9.81 21.68 -0.40
N GLU A 21 8.68 22.26 -0.81
CA GLU A 21 8.43 22.68 -2.20
C GLU A 21 9.41 23.77 -2.66
N GLY A 22 9.87 24.64 -1.75
CA GLY A 22 10.85 25.68 -2.03
C GLY A 22 12.29 25.20 -2.18
N VAL A 23 12.61 23.94 -1.85
CA VAL A 23 13.96 23.38 -2.01
C VAL A 23 14.30 23.24 -3.49
N ALA A 24 15.40 23.85 -3.94
CA ALA A 24 15.79 23.87 -5.35
C ALA A 24 16.27 22.49 -5.83
N GLU A 25 17.13 21.84 -5.05
CA GLU A 25 17.74 20.55 -5.39
C GLU A 25 16.69 19.43 -5.38
N THR A 26 16.43 18.86 -6.56
CA THR A 26 15.38 17.85 -6.75
C THR A 26 15.56 16.62 -5.88
N ASP A 27 16.80 16.14 -5.70
CA ASP A 27 17.08 14.95 -4.90
C ASP A 27 16.86 15.20 -3.40
N VAL A 28 17.25 16.38 -2.92
CA VAL A 28 17.00 16.80 -1.54
C VAL A 28 15.49 16.95 -1.31
N ARG A 29 14.77 17.55 -2.26
CA ARG A 29 13.31 17.67 -2.22
C ARG A 29 12.65 16.29 -2.19
N ALA A 30 13.06 15.35 -3.04
CA ALA A 30 12.54 13.98 -3.07
C ALA A 30 12.80 13.22 -1.75
N PHE A 31 13.99 13.39 -1.18
CA PHE A 31 14.34 12.86 0.13
C PHE A 31 13.43 13.42 1.23
N LEU A 32 13.22 14.74 1.26
CA LEU A 32 12.35 15.38 2.25
C LEU A 32 10.88 14.99 2.08
N LEU A 33 10.38 14.89 0.85
CA LEU A 33 9.03 14.39 0.56
C LEU A 33 8.84 12.94 1.04
N THR A 34 9.88 12.11 0.93
CA THR A 34 9.87 10.74 1.47
C THR A 34 9.75 10.74 2.99
N ALA A 35 10.54 11.58 3.68
CA ALA A 35 10.45 11.72 5.14
C ALA A 35 9.10 12.32 5.59
N PHE A 36 8.55 13.26 4.81
CA PHE A 36 7.26 13.88 5.06
C PHE A 36 6.12 12.86 4.94
N SER A 37 6.12 12.07 3.86
CA SER A 37 5.19 10.95 3.67
C SER A 37 5.26 9.96 4.84
N ALA A 38 6.47 9.54 5.23
CA ALA A 38 6.69 8.63 6.36
C ALA A 38 6.24 9.18 7.73
N THR A 39 6.15 10.51 7.86
CA THR A 39 5.63 11.18 9.06
C THR A 39 4.12 11.01 9.15
N ILE A 40 3.42 11.09 8.02
CA ILE A 40 1.96 11.02 7.96
C ILE A 40 1.46 9.59 8.12
N ILE A 41 2.09 8.61 7.48
CA ILE A 41 1.64 7.19 7.46
C ILE A 41 2.10 6.37 8.68
N ALA A 42 2.61 7.02 9.74
CA ALA A 42 3.21 6.34 10.88
C ALA A 42 2.18 5.53 11.71
N ARG A 43 2.56 4.30 12.10
CA ARG A 43 1.70 3.38 12.89
C ARG A 43 1.53 3.79 14.36
N SER A 44 2.63 4.04 15.07
CA SER A 44 2.63 4.24 16.53
C SER A 44 2.74 5.70 16.96
N ARG A 45 3.41 6.52 16.14
CA ARG A 45 3.63 7.95 16.40
C ARG A 45 3.02 8.78 15.28
N GLY A 46 1.71 8.63 15.11
CA GLY A 46 0.97 9.30 14.05
C GLY A 46 0.74 10.77 14.36
N VAL A 47 0.72 11.57 13.29
CA VAL A 47 0.34 12.99 13.34
C VAL A 47 -1.14 13.20 13.00
N SER A 48 -1.80 12.21 12.40
CA SER A 48 -3.23 12.28 12.03
C SER A 48 -4.14 11.72 13.12
N LEU A 49 -5.42 12.08 13.09
CA LEU A 49 -6.48 11.49 13.92
C LEU A 49 -6.90 10.08 13.46
N ALA A 50 -6.30 9.54 12.39
CA ALA A 50 -6.66 8.25 11.84
C ALA A 50 -6.02 7.07 12.61
N VAL A 51 -6.83 6.08 12.94
CA VAL A 51 -6.45 4.76 13.43
C VAL A 51 -6.31 3.82 12.23
N ASP A 52 -5.49 2.77 12.35
CA ASP A 52 -5.31 1.70 11.34
C ASP A 52 -4.76 2.10 9.97
N LEU A 53 -4.07 3.24 9.91
CA LEU A 53 -3.52 3.83 8.69
C LEU A 53 -2.71 2.88 7.79
N ALA A 54 -2.06 1.87 8.36
CA ALA A 54 -1.14 1.01 7.62
C ALA A 54 -1.75 -0.31 7.11
N HIS A 55 -2.98 -0.68 7.48
CA HIS A 55 -3.50 -2.02 7.20
C HIS A 55 -4.95 -2.05 6.70
N THR A 56 -5.82 -1.15 7.16
CA THR A 56 -7.25 -1.26 6.89
C THR A 56 -7.87 0.09 6.52
N ARG A 57 -9.20 0.16 6.49
CA ARG A 57 -9.90 1.43 6.30
C ARG A 57 -9.61 2.33 7.51
N PRO A 58 -9.04 3.54 7.32
CA PRO A 58 -8.73 4.38 8.45
C PRO A 58 -10.02 4.83 9.12
N HIS A 59 -10.06 4.70 10.43
CA HIS A 59 -11.15 5.21 11.28
C HIS A 59 -10.65 6.42 12.04
N ARG A 60 -11.51 7.39 12.32
CA ARG A 60 -11.12 8.55 13.12
C ARG A 60 -11.20 8.21 14.60
N ALA A 61 -10.17 8.57 15.36
CA ALA A 61 -10.20 8.50 16.81
C ALA A 61 -11.28 9.43 17.38
N GLN A 62 -11.99 8.99 18.43
CA GLN A 62 -13.04 9.78 19.07
C GLN A 62 -12.47 10.95 19.89
N ALA A 63 -11.27 10.78 20.45
CA ALA A 63 -10.52 11.81 21.13
C ALA A 63 -9.02 11.71 20.83
N ALA A 64 -8.31 12.81 21.03
CA ALA A 64 -6.89 12.89 20.84
C ALA A 64 -6.19 13.63 21.97
N LEU A 65 -5.04 13.10 22.37
CA LEU A 65 -4.16 13.67 23.39
C LEU A 65 -2.81 14.02 22.77
N SER A 66 -2.14 15.02 23.32
CA SER A 66 -0.71 15.23 23.09
C SER A 66 0.13 14.25 23.95
N PRO A 67 1.44 14.11 23.70
CA PRO A 67 2.29 13.27 24.54
C PRO A 67 2.37 13.72 26.01
N THR A 68 2.04 14.98 26.30
CA THR A 68 1.98 15.53 27.67
C THR A 68 0.62 15.32 28.33
N GLY A 69 -0.33 14.64 27.67
CA GLY A 69 -1.67 14.40 28.20
C GLY A 69 -2.67 15.54 27.97
N LYS A 70 -2.25 16.66 27.35
CA LYS A 70 -3.18 17.74 26.97
C LYS A 70 -4.17 17.22 25.93
N VAL A 71 -5.47 17.47 26.14
CA VAL A 71 -6.53 17.17 25.18
C VAL A 71 -6.39 18.07 23.95
N LEU A 72 -6.31 17.45 22.77
CA LEU A 72 -6.23 18.14 21.48
C LEU A 72 -7.58 18.15 20.76
N PHE A 73 -8.41 17.13 20.98
CA PHE A 73 -9.72 16.97 20.36
C PHE A 73 -10.55 15.94 21.15
N GLY A 74 -11.88 16.09 21.16
CA GLY A 74 -12.82 15.16 21.81
C GLY A 74 -12.87 15.30 23.33
N GLN A 75 -13.77 14.55 23.96
CA GLN A 75 -13.89 14.46 25.42
C GLN A 75 -13.19 13.18 25.90
N VAL A 76 -12.41 13.30 26.97
CA VAL A 76 -11.73 12.16 27.62
C VAL A 76 -12.28 12.05 29.04
N ALA A 77 -12.77 10.88 29.42
CA ALA A 77 -13.34 10.66 30.74
C ALA A 77 -12.26 10.87 31.83
N ALA A 78 -12.63 11.49 32.94
CA ALA A 78 -11.74 11.84 34.05
C ALA A 78 -11.10 10.61 34.75
N SER A 79 -11.64 9.40 34.55
CA SER A 79 -11.23 8.19 35.27
C SER A 79 -9.92 7.54 34.78
N GLY A 80 -9.20 8.15 33.83
CA GLY A 80 -7.89 7.69 33.36
C GLY A 80 -7.86 6.29 32.69
N THR A 81 -9.01 5.62 32.60
CA THR A 81 -9.15 4.27 32.07
C THR A 81 -9.63 4.36 30.63
N VAL A 82 -8.66 4.42 29.69
CA VAL A 82 -8.92 4.25 28.26
C VAL A 82 -9.31 2.79 28.03
N ARG A 83 -10.59 2.46 28.22
CA ARG A 83 -11.09 1.08 28.04
C ARG A 83 -10.95 0.58 26.61
N ASN A 84 -10.76 1.48 25.63
CA ASN A 84 -10.61 1.13 24.22
C ASN A 84 -9.55 2.00 23.53
N HIS A 85 -8.42 1.39 23.13
CA HIS A 85 -7.35 2.04 22.37
C HIS A 85 -7.81 2.66 21.04
N HIS A 86 -8.97 2.24 20.51
CA HIS A 86 -9.58 2.79 19.30
C HIS A 86 -10.29 4.14 19.53
N GLN A 87 -10.56 4.53 20.78
CA GLN A 87 -11.31 5.74 21.09
C GLN A 87 -10.39 6.94 21.32
N VAL A 88 -9.19 6.75 21.88
CA VAL A 88 -8.27 7.85 22.21
C VAL A 88 -6.91 7.61 21.57
N LYS A 89 -6.43 8.57 20.78
CA LYS A 89 -5.12 8.50 20.10
C LYS A 89 -4.15 9.57 20.63
N VAL A 90 -2.88 9.21 20.79
CA VAL A 90 -1.82 10.21 21.03
C VAL A 90 -1.32 10.77 19.70
N ILE A 91 -1.37 12.08 19.55
CA ILE A 91 -0.90 12.81 18.38
C ILE A 91 0.42 13.49 18.71
N TYR A 92 1.45 13.17 17.94
CA TYR A 92 2.79 13.69 18.17
C TYR A 92 3.06 14.99 17.40
N PRO A 93 3.93 15.89 17.91
CA PRO A 93 4.30 17.13 17.24
C PRO A 93 4.94 16.87 15.88
N VAL A 94 4.46 17.52 14.82
CA VAL A 94 4.85 17.18 13.44
C VAL A 94 6.34 17.40 13.22
N LEU A 95 6.88 18.54 13.67
CA LEU A 95 8.31 18.86 13.48
C LEU A 95 9.24 17.85 14.15
N GLY A 96 8.87 17.37 15.34
CA GLY A 96 9.65 16.36 16.07
C GLY A 96 9.62 15.00 15.35
N GLU A 97 8.44 14.61 14.87
CA GLU A 97 8.25 13.37 14.11
C GLU A 97 8.96 13.42 12.76
N PHE A 98 8.84 14.53 12.04
CA PHE A 98 9.51 14.77 10.77
C PHE A 98 11.02 14.72 10.91
N ARG A 99 11.59 15.41 11.91
CA ARG A 99 13.03 15.34 12.22
C ARG A 99 13.49 13.90 12.49
N ARG A 100 12.69 13.11 13.21
CA ARG A 100 13.02 11.69 13.43
C ARG A 100 13.00 10.92 12.11
N ARG A 101 12.02 11.16 11.24
CA ARG A 101 11.92 10.49 9.93
C ARG A 101 13.04 10.86 8.99
N VAL A 102 13.44 12.13 8.94
CA VAL A 102 14.61 12.59 8.19
C VAL A 102 15.86 11.81 8.61
N ARG A 103 16.14 11.71 9.92
CA ARG A 103 17.30 10.93 10.40
C ARG A 103 17.19 9.44 10.07
N TYR A 104 15.99 8.87 10.15
CA TYR A 104 15.77 7.46 9.82
C TYR A 104 16.06 7.18 8.34
N VAL A 105 15.53 8.01 7.42
CA VAL A 105 15.77 7.86 5.99
C VAL A 105 17.25 8.11 5.66
N ALA A 106 17.86 9.14 6.26
CA ALA A 106 19.28 9.45 6.05
C ALA A 106 20.21 8.30 6.45
N ARG A 107 19.94 7.62 7.58
CA ARG A 107 20.72 6.44 7.99
C ARG A 107 20.69 5.32 6.95
N GLY A 108 19.56 5.14 6.26
CA GLY A 108 19.43 4.16 5.19
C GLY A 108 20.22 4.53 3.94
N LEU A 109 20.30 5.82 3.62
CA LEU A 109 21.09 6.33 2.48
C LEU A 109 22.60 6.29 2.72
N LEU A 110 23.01 6.47 3.99
CA LEU A 110 24.41 6.43 4.41
C LEU A 110 24.93 5.00 4.65
N ALA A 111 24.07 3.99 4.55
CA ALA A 111 24.52 2.61 4.51
C ALA A 111 25.20 2.34 3.16
N ASP A 112 26.25 1.52 3.14
CA ASP A 112 27.05 1.24 1.93
C ASP A 112 26.13 0.81 0.77
N LEU A 113 25.89 1.74 -0.16
CA LEU A 113 25.23 1.44 -1.42
C LEU A 113 26.25 0.70 -2.29
N PRO A 114 25.86 -0.41 -2.96
CA PRO A 114 26.77 -1.11 -3.85
C PRO A 114 27.27 -0.13 -4.93
N ALA A 115 28.59 -0.18 -5.16
CA ALA A 115 29.28 0.80 -6.00
C ALA A 115 28.78 0.81 -7.45
N GLU A 116 28.24 -0.30 -7.96
CA GLU A 116 27.57 -0.45 -9.25
C GLU A 116 27.09 -1.91 -9.43
N PRO A 117 26.14 -2.20 -10.34
CA PRO A 117 25.37 -1.24 -11.13
C PRO A 117 24.27 -0.56 -10.31
N LEU A 118 24.00 0.71 -10.61
CA LEU A 118 22.88 1.44 -10.02
C LEU A 118 21.54 0.79 -10.43
N PRO A 119 20.56 0.73 -9.53
CA PRO A 119 19.25 0.17 -9.85
C PRO A 119 18.53 1.03 -10.90
N LEU A 120 17.98 0.39 -11.94
CA LEU A 120 17.09 1.03 -12.89
C LEU A 120 15.66 1.04 -12.36
N LEU A 121 15.06 2.23 -12.25
CA LEU A 121 13.66 2.41 -11.87
C LEU A 121 12.83 2.76 -13.11
N GLY A 122 11.81 1.95 -13.39
CA GLY A 122 10.88 2.17 -14.50
C GLY A 122 9.42 2.13 -14.03
N PHE A 123 8.58 2.97 -14.64
CA PHE A 123 7.13 2.86 -14.51
C PHE A 123 6.59 1.86 -15.55
N GLY A 124 5.76 0.92 -15.12
CA GLY A 124 5.18 -0.08 -16.01
C GLY A 124 3.93 -0.74 -15.44
N ASN A 125 3.18 -1.41 -16.30
CA ASN A 125 2.09 -2.29 -15.89
C ASN A 125 2.64 -3.72 -15.80
N ALA A 126 2.51 -4.39 -14.66
CA ALA A 126 2.98 -5.77 -14.54
C ALA A 126 2.26 -6.77 -15.46
N GLN A 127 1.08 -6.39 -15.99
CA GLN A 127 0.34 -7.17 -16.99
C GLN A 127 0.81 -6.90 -18.44
N ALA A 128 1.74 -5.96 -18.63
CA ALA A 128 2.38 -5.64 -19.91
C ALA A 128 3.71 -4.92 -19.63
N LEU A 129 4.76 -5.69 -19.31
CA LEU A 129 6.06 -5.17 -18.92
C LEU A 129 6.74 -4.48 -20.11
N PRO A 130 7.29 -3.26 -19.94
CA PRO A 130 8.01 -2.53 -20.99
C PRO A 130 9.44 -3.08 -21.16
N LEU A 131 9.58 -4.40 -21.28
CA LEU A 131 10.83 -5.12 -21.44
C LEU A 131 10.71 -6.06 -22.64
N ALA A 132 11.81 -6.26 -23.34
CA ALA A 132 11.89 -7.25 -24.41
C ALA A 132 11.80 -8.68 -23.86
N ASP A 133 11.54 -9.63 -24.75
CA ASP A 133 11.48 -11.05 -24.41
C ASP A 133 12.86 -11.56 -23.97
N ALA A 134 12.88 -12.49 -23.00
CA ALA A 134 14.11 -13.18 -22.57
C ALA A 134 15.30 -12.26 -22.21
N VAL A 135 15.04 -11.16 -21.49
CA VAL A 135 16.08 -10.21 -21.04
C VAL A 135 16.36 -10.26 -19.54
N VAL A 136 15.54 -10.95 -18.75
CA VAL A 136 15.62 -10.99 -17.29
C VAL A 136 16.17 -12.32 -16.81
N ASP A 137 17.18 -12.28 -15.94
CA ASP A 137 17.84 -13.46 -15.35
C ASP A 137 17.16 -13.97 -14.07
N LEU A 138 16.46 -13.10 -13.35
CA LEU A 138 15.76 -13.44 -12.11
C LEU A 138 14.68 -12.40 -11.81
N ILE A 139 13.50 -12.86 -11.40
CA ILE A 139 12.46 -12.01 -10.83
C ILE A 139 12.30 -12.37 -9.36
N VAL A 140 12.35 -11.37 -8.47
CA VAL A 140 12.01 -11.53 -7.05
C VAL A 140 10.98 -10.48 -6.69
N THR A 141 9.80 -10.90 -6.23
CA THR A 141 8.72 -9.96 -5.91
C THR A 141 7.73 -10.50 -4.88
N SER A 142 6.89 -9.61 -4.35
CA SER A 142 5.70 -9.93 -3.56
C SER A 142 4.50 -9.25 -4.22
N PRO A 143 3.70 -9.96 -5.04
CA PRO A 143 2.58 -9.36 -5.74
C PRO A 143 1.50 -8.88 -4.77
N PRO A 144 0.58 -8.00 -5.22
CA PRO A 144 -0.56 -7.58 -4.41
C PRO A 144 -1.47 -8.76 -4.08
N TYR A 145 -2.25 -8.61 -3.01
CA TYR A 145 -3.13 -9.64 -2.47
C TYR A 145 -4.58 -9.45 -2.92
N ALA A 146 -5.30 -10.56 -3.11
CA ALA A 146 -6.70 -10.54 -3.51
C ALA A 146 -7.59 -9.77 -2.52
N GLY A 147 -8.63 -9.11 -3.04
CA GLY A 147 -9.73 -8.61 -2.23
C GLY A 147 -9.37 -7.47 -1.26
N ASN A 148 -8.40 -6.63 -1.61
CA ASN A 148 -7.94 -5.51 -0.79
C ASN A 148 -7.43 -5.92 0.61
N ALA A 149 -6.81 -7.11 0.75
CA ALA A 149 -6.20 -7.52 2.02
C ALA A 149 -5.19 -6.46 2.53
N ILE A 150 -4.51 -5.77 1.61
CA ILE A 150 -3.76 -4.53 1.87
C ILE A 150 -4.10 -3.53 0.75
N ASP A 151 -4.81 -2.45 1.09
CA ASP A 151 -5.16 -1.38 0.15
C ASP A 151 -4.11 -0.26 0.22
N TYR A 152 -3.05 -0.37 -0.59
CA TYR A 152 -1.93 0.58 -0.60
C TYR A 152 -2.38 2.01 -0.89
N MET A 153 -3.31 2.20 -1.84
CA MET A 153 -3.83 3.54 -2.14
C MET A 153 -4.50 4.14 -0.90
N ARG A 154 -5.29 3.34 -0.18
CA ARG A 154 -5.94 3.80 1.05
C ARG A 154 -4.95 4.08 2.17
N ALA A 155 -3.89 3.29 2.30
CA ALA A 155 -2.85 3.48 3.31
C ALA A 155 -2.05 4.78 3.09
N HIS A 156 -1.80 5.13 1.83
CA HIS A 156 -1.00 6.31 1.45
C HIS A 156 -1.81 7.55 1.07
N LYS A 157 -3.15 7.46 1.00
CA LYS A 157 -3.99 8.58 0.52
C LYS A 157 -3.74 9.89 1.26
N PHE A 158 -3.49 9.87 2.56
CA PHE A 158 -3.32 11.11 3.32
C PHE A 158 -2.01 11.81 2.98
N SER A 159 -0.91 11.06 2.84
CA SER A 159 0.36 11.66 2.42
C SER A 159 0.27 12.18 0.99
N LEU A 160 -0.37 11.42 0.09
CA LEU A 160 -0.55 11.83 -1.31
C LEU A 160 -1.42 13.11 -1.42
N VAL A 161 -2.51 13.23 -0.67
CA VAL A 161 -3.33 14.45 -0.67
C VAL A 161 -2.53 15.65 -0.14
N TRP A 162 -1.73 15.47 0.91
CA TRP A 162 -0.83 16.53 1.39
C TRP A 162 0.24 16.93 0.36
N MET A 163 0.65 16.00 -0.51
CA MET A 163 1.58 16.25 -1.61
C MET A 163 0.89 16.77 -2.89
N GLY A 164 -0.37 17.22 -2.80
CA GLY A 164 -1.09 17.87 -3.90
C GLY A 164 -1.88 16.94 -4.83
N TYR A 165 -1.94 15.63 -4.56
CA TYR A 165 -2.74 14.71 -5.38
C TYR A 165 -4.24 14.84 -5.08
N LEU A 166 -5.05 14.93 -6.12
CA LEU A 166 -6.51 15.01 -6.00
C LEU A 166 -7.10 13.65 -5.63
N ILE A 167 -8.11 13.66 -4.75
CA ILE A 167 -8.77 12.43 -4.26
C ILE A 167 -9.38 11.63 -5.42
N ASP A 168 -9.98 12.31 -6.40
CA ASP A 168 -10.60 11.65 -7.54
C ASP A 168 -9.56 10.93 -8.41
N ASP A 169 -8.41 11.55 -8.65
CA ASP A 169 -7.30 10.93 -9.38
C ASP A 169 -6.78 9.68 -8.66
N LEU A 170 -6.63 9.75 -7.34
CA LEU A 170 -6.25 8.59 -6.52
C LEU A 170 -7.30 7.47 -6.63
N GLY A 171 -8.60 7.83 -6.64
CA GLY A 171 -9.70 6.91 -6.84
C GLY A 171 -9.65 6.22 -8.22
N GLN A 172 -9.37 6.96 -9.28
CA GLN A 172 -9.24 6.39 -10.64
C GLN A 172 -7.98 5.50 -10.76
N ARG A 173 -6.85 5.91 -10.17
CA ARG A 173 -5.62 5.10 -10.15
C ARG A 173 -5.83 3.79 -9.40
N ARG A 174 -6.55 3.80 -8.28
CA ARG A 174 -6.87 2.61 -7.49
C ARG A 174 -7.60 1.53 -8.31
N LYS A 175 -8.49 1.92 -9.24
CA LYS A 175 -9.22 0.97 -10.09
C LYS A 175 -8.32 0.17 -11.03
N ARG A 176 -7.14 0.73 -11.36
CA ARG A 176 -6.13 0.11 -12.23
C ARG A 176 -5.21 -0.86 -11.48
N TYR A 177 -5.28 -0.90 -10.14
CA TYR A 177 -4.46 -1.81 -9.35
C TYR A 177 -4.94 -3.24 -9.53
N ILE A 178 -3.98 -4.16 -9.55
CA ILE A 178 -4.27 -5.58 -9.48
C ILE A 178 -4.94 -5.87 -8.13
N GLY A 179 -6.02 -6.63 -8.16
CA GLY A 179 -6.80 -7.00 -6.98
C GLY A 179 -7.82 -5.96 -6.53
N ASP A 180 -8.11 -4.93 -7.34
CA ASP A 180 -9.22 -4.02 -7.06
C ASP A 180 -10.58 -4.74 -7.09
N GLU A 181 -11.55 -4.22 -6.32
CA GLU A 181 -12.86 -4.86 -6.13
C GLU A 181 -13.93 -4.43 -7.16
N SER A 182 -13.60 -3.50 -8.07
CA SER A 182 -14.50 -3.17 -9.17
C SER A 182 -14.64 -4.37 -10.10
N LEU A 183 -15.85 -4.61 -10.60
CA LEU A 183 -16.12 -5.63 -11.63
C LEU A 183 -16.48 -5.00 -12.98
N GLN A 184 -16.24 -3.70 -13.13
CA GLN A 184 -16.46 -2.98 -14.38
C GLN A 184 -15.31 -3.23 -15.35
N ASN A 185 -15.64 -3.56 -16.60
CA ASN A 185 -14.69 -3.75 -17.70
C ASN A 185 -13.56 -4.77 -17.41
N VAL A 186 -13.89 -5.82 -16.64
CA VAL A 186 -12.94 -6.88 -16.31
C VAL A 186 -12.88 -7.89 -17.45
N MET A 187 -11.68 -8.13 -17.95
CA MET A 187 -11.40 -9.29 -18.79
C MET A 187 -11.06 -10.48 -17.89
N PHE A 188 -11.95 -11.47 -17.83
CA PHE A 188 -11.68 -12.71 -17.10
C PHE A 188 -10.83 -13.64 -17.95
N ALA A 189 -9.83 -14.29 -17.33
CA ALA A 189 -9.04 -15.34 -17.94
C ALA A 189 -9.62 -16.71 -17.53
N PRO A 190 -9.48 -17.74 -18.38
CA PRO A 190 -9.72 -19.12 -17.93
C PRO A 190 -8.76 -19.44 -16.78
N LEU A 191 -9.27 -20.18 -15.79
CA LEU A 191 -8.49 -20.58 -14.63
C LEU A 191 -8.23 -22.09 -14.67
N PRO A 192 -7.05 -22.54 -14.26
CA PRO A 192 -6.79 -23.97 -14.05
C PRO A 192 -7.76 -24.59 -13.02
N PRO A 193 -7.96 -25.92 -13.04
CA PRO A 193 -9.04 -26.59 -12.30
C PRO A 193 -9.07 -26.30 -10.80
N ARG A 194 -7.93 -26.33 -10.10
CA ARG A 194 -7.92 -26.06 -8.66
C ARG A 194 -8.27 -24.60 -8.38
N THR A 195 -7.63 -23.68 -9.09
CA THR A 195 -7.89 -22.24 -8.95
C THR A 195 -9.36 -21.90 -9.25
N ALA A 196 -9.94 -22.50 -10.28
CA ALA A 196 -11.36 -22.38 -10.61
C ALA A 196 -12.26 -22.92 -9.49
N GLY A 197 -11.92 -24.07 -8.90
CA GLY A 197 -12.65 -24.66 -7.78
C GLY A 197 -12.66 -23.76 -6.53
N ILE A 198 -11.53 -23.14 -6.18
CA ILE A 198 -11.46 -22.19 -5.07
C ILE A 198 -12.34 -20.96 -5.30
N VAL A 199 -12.30 -20.41 -6.52
CA VAL A 199 -13.18 -19.30 -6.93
C VAL A 199 -14.65 -19.69 -6.84
N ALA A 200 -15.01 -20.88 -7.31
CA ALA A 200 -16.37 -21.40 -7.27
C ALA A 200 -16.87 -21.56 -5.82
N GLY A 201 -16.08 -22.18 -4.94
CA GLY A 201 -16.45 -22.37 -3.54
C GLY A 201 -16.66 -21.06 -2.77
N ILE A 202 -15.89 -20.01 -3.10
CA ILE A 202 -16.16 -18.67 -2.55
C ILE A 202 -17.41 -18.06 -3.19
N GLY A 203 -17.63 -18.27 -4.49
CA GLY A 203 -18.80 -17.81 -5.23
C GLY A 203 -20.12 -18.40 -4.74
N GLU A 204 -20.13 -19.66 -4.29
CA GLU A 204 -21.28 -20.31 -3.66
C GLU A 204 -21.71 -19.60 -2.38
N ARG A 205 -20.76 -19.04 -1.62
CA ARG A 205 -21.02 -18.28 -0.39
C ARG A 205 -21.34 -16.81 -0.66
N ASP A 206 -20.65 -16.21 -1.64
CA ASP A 206 -20.78 -14.82 -2.03
C ASP A 206 -20.35 -14.65 -3.49
N VAL A 207 -21.34 -14.61 -4.38
CA VAL A 207 -21.15 -14.50 -5.84
C VAL A 207 -20.25 -13.32 -6.20
N ARG A 208 -20.41 -12.18 -5.52
CA ARG A 208 -19.61 -10.99 -5.80
C ARG A 208 -18.16 -11.21 -5.41
N LYS A 209 -17.90 -11.80 -4.25
CA LYS A 209 -16.53 -12.09 -3.78
C LYS A 209 -15.85 -13.17 -4.62
N GLY A 210 -16.56 -14.19 -5.07
CA GLY A 210 -16.04 -15.16 -6.05
C GLY A 210 -15.57 -14.46 -7.32
N ARG A 211 -16.39 -13.55 -7.89
CA ARG A 211 -16.00 -12.76 -9.07
C ARG A 211 -14.80 -11.83 -8.83
N ILE A 212 -14.69 -11.22 -7.65
CA ILE A 212 -13.53 -10.39 -7.28
C ILE A 212 -12.26 -11.24 -7.23
N LEU A 213 -12.34 -12.45 -6.66
CA LEU A 213 -11.20 -13.36 -6.63
C LEU A 213 -10.84 -13.85 -8.04
N HIS A 214 -11.83 -14.16 -8.88
CA HIS A 214 -11.59 -14.51 -10.28
C HIS A 214 -10.91 -13.37 -11.04
N ARG A 215 -11.32 -12.11 -10.84
CA ARG A 215 -10.65 -10.95 -11.40
C ARG A 215 -9.17 -10.95 -11.01
N TYR A 216 -8.89 -11.07 -9.71
CA TYR A 216 -7.51 -11.08 -9.20
C TYR A 216 -6.67 -12.18 -9.88
N TYR A 217 -7.18 -13.42 -9.94
CA TYR A 217 -6.44 -14.48 -10.61
C TYR A 217 -6.29 -14.25 -12.11
N SER A 218 -7.27 -13.64 -12.77
CA SER A 218 -7.17 -13.26 -14.19
C SER A 218 -6.10 -12.20 -14.45
N GLU A 219 -5.92 -11.24 -13.54
CA GLU A 219 -4.85 -10.24 -13.61
C GLU A 219 -3.50 -10.90 -13.33
N MET A 220 -3.43 -11.78 -12.33
CA MET A 220 -2.22 -12.53 -11.99
C MET A 220 -1.78 -13.52 -13.08
N THR A 221 -2.70 -14.15 -13.82
CA THR A 221 -2.36 -14.96 -15.00
C THR A 221 -1.58 -14.13 -16.02
N ARG A 222 -2.00 -12.89 -16.28
CA ARG A 222 -1.31 -11.99 -17.23
C ARG A 222 0.04 -11.53 -16.70
N VAL A 223 0.12 -11.24 -15.40
CA VAL A 223 1.40 -10.92 -14.75
C VAL A 223 2.38 -12.09 -14.89
N LEU A 224 1.93 -13.31 -14.61
CA LEU A 224 2.77 -14.51 -14.74
C LEU A 224 3.18 -14.75 -16.19
N ALA A 225 2.28 -14.52 -17.15
CA ALA A 225 2.61 -14.62 -18.57
C ALA A 225 3.68 -13.61 -18.99
N GLU A 226 3.59 -12.37 -18.52
CA GLU A 226 4.62 -11.35 -18.77
C GLU A 226 5.93 -11.66 -18.07
N MET A 227 5.90 -12.18 -16.83
CA MET A 227 7.10 -12.66 -16.15
C MET A 227 7.78 -13.77 -16.95
N HIS A 228 7.02 -14.77 -17.41
CA HIS A 228 7.54 -15.84 -18.26
C HIS A 228 8.13 -15.31 -19.57
N ARG A 229 7.44 -14.37 -20.25
CA ARG A 229 7.92 -13.76 -21.50
C ARG A 229 9.26 -13.07 -21.35
N VAL A 230 9.45 -12.28 -20.29
CA VAL A 230 10.68 -11.48 -20.10
C VAL A 230 11.82 -12.32 -19.51
N LEU A 231 11.53 -13.45 -18.87
CA LEU A 231 12.53 -14.34 -18.32
C LEU A 231 13.31 -15.07 -19.43
N ARG A 232 14.62 -15.18 -19.25
CA ARG A 232 15.46 -16.04 -20.08
C ARG A 232 15.09 -17.51 -19.89
N PRO A 233 15.25 -18.39 -20.90
CA PRO A 233 15.09 -19.82 -20.72
C PRO A 233 15.94 -20.35 -19.56
N GLY A 234 15.32 -21.09 -18.63
CA GLY A 234 15.98 -21.62 -17.44
C GLY A 234 16.13 -20.63 -16.27
N ALA A 235 15.74 -19.36 -16.45
CA ALA A 235 15.66 -18.39 -15.36
C ALA A 235 14.41 -18.62 -14.48
N ALA A 236 14.38 -17.98 -13.31
CA ALA A 236 13.32 -18.19 -12.32
C ALA A 236 12.58 -16.89 -11.96
N ALA A 237 11.29 -17.04 -11.63
CA ALA A 237 10.53 -16.06 -10.87
C ALA A 237 10.24 -16.58 -9.46
N ILE A 238 10.60 -15.79 -8.45
CA ILE A 238 10.37 -16.06 -7.03
C ILE A 238 9.31 -15.07 -6.53
N LEU A 239 8.12 -15.59 -6.22
CA LEU A 239 7.00 -14.82 -5.70
C LEU A 239 6.78 -15.15 -4.22
N VAL A 240 6.96 -14.15 -3.35
CA VAL A 240 6.65 -14.27 -1.93
C VAL A 240 5.20 -13.86 -1.71
N VAL A 241 4.35 -14.81 -1.32
CA VAL A 241 2.92 -14.57 -1.11
C VAL A 241 2.43 -15.12 0.22
N GLY A 242 1.78 -14.27 1.01
CA GLY A 242 0.91 -14.68 2.12
C GLY A 242 -0.45 -15.17 1.64
N ASN A 243 -1.00 -16.17 2.33
CA ASN A 243 -2.36 -16.64 2.09
C ASN A 243 -3.39 -15.66 2.69
N SER A 244 -4.59 -15.60 2.10
CA SER A 244 -5.69 -14.76 2.57
C SER A 244 -6.93 -15.59 2.85
N VAL A 245 -7.86 -15.03 3.63
CA VAL A 245 -9.17 -15.64 3.92
C VAL A 245 -10.25 -14.74 3.36
N MET A 246 -11.14 -15.31 2.55
CA MET A 246 -12.30 -14.64 1.98
C MET A 246 -13.54 -15.45 2.31
N ARG A 247 -14.50 -14.82 3.02
CA ARG A 247 -15.75 -15.50 3.47
C ARG A 247 -15.50 -16.81 4.24
N GLY A 248 -14.48 -16.78 5.11
CA GLY A 248 -14.11 -17.92 5.93
C GLY A 248 -13.46 -19.07 5.16
N LEU A 249 -13.16 -18.89 3.88
CA LEU A 249 -12.42 -19.84 3.05
C LEU A 249 -11.03 -19.29 2.73
N SER A 250 -10.04 -20.16 2.75
CA SER A 250 -8.69 -19.87 2.26
C SER A 250 -8.75 -19.55 0.76
N THR A 251 -8.04 -18.51 0.32
CA THR A 251 -7.87 -18.23 -1.11
C THR A 251 -6.81 -19.11 -1.75
N GLU A 252 -6.02 -19.84 -0.96
CA GLU A 252 -4.92 -20.72 -1.41
C GLU A 252 -3.96 -20.04 -2.40
N THR A 253 -3.64 -18.76 -2.17
CA THR A 253 -2.99 -17.92 -3.19
C THR A 253 -1.69 -18.50 -3.73
N HIS A 254 -0.82 -19.02 -2.86
CA HIS A 254 0.44 -19.65 -3.26
C HIS A 254 0.23 -20.85 -4.20
N HIS A 255 -0.74 -21.71 -3.90
CA HIS A 255 -1.03 -22.87 -4.72
C HIS A 255 -1.69 -22.49 -6.05
N CYS A 256 -2.59 -21.51 -6.05
CA CYS A 256 -3.23 -21.03 -7.27
C CYS A 256 -2.21 -20.36 -8.20
N LEU A 257 -1.31 -19.53 -7.67
CA LEU A 257 -0.23 -18.92 -8.47
C LEU A 257 0.73 -19.99 -9.03
N ALA A 258 1.07 -21.01 -8.24
CA ALA A 258 1.91 -22.11 -8.71
C ALA A 258 1.26 -22.92 -9.84
N GLU A 259 -0.04 -23.23 -9.72
CA GLU A 259 -0.80 -23.93 -10.76
C GLU A 259 -0.88 -23.10 -12.05
N MET A 260 -1.12 -21.79 -11.94
CA MET A 260 -1.12 -20.89 -13.10
C MET A 260 0.26 -20.75 -13.74
N GLY A 261 1.32 -20.69 -12.95
CA GLY A 261 2.70 -20.68 -13.46
C GLY A 261 3.02 -21.95 -14.25
N ALA A 262 2.71 -23.12 -13.68
CA ALA A 262 2.92 -24.41 -14.34
C ALA A 262 2.12 -24.56 -15.65
N ALA A 263 0.96 -23.90 -15.77
CA ALA A 263 0.17 -23.89 -16.99
C ALA A 263 0.78 -23.00 -18.11
N LEU A 264 1.68 -22.08 -17.77
CA LEU A 264 2.29 -21.13 -18.71
C LEU A 264 3.66 -21.59 -19.24
N GLY A 265 4.45 -22.29 -18.42
CA GLY A 265 5.83 -22.70 -18.73
C GLY A 265 6.74 -22.57 -17.53
#